data_AF-A0A920AS92-F1
#
_entry.id   AF-A0A920AS92-F1
#
_cell.length_a   1.000
_cell.length_b   1.000
_cell.length_c   1.000
_cell.angle_alpha   90.00
_cell.angle_beta   90.00
_cell.angle_gamma   90.00
#
_symmetry.space_group_name_H-M   'P 1'
#
loop_
_entity.id
_entity.type
_entity.pdbx_description
1 polymer ?
#
loop_
_entity_poly.entity_id
_entity_poly.type
_entity_poly.pdbx_seq_one_letter_code
_entity_poly.pdbx_strand_id
1 'polypeptide(L)'
;MWNWQEHFYCIKYGAKAVYSFDIEESTVNIAKENLKNFKNAYIFKDSIFTQEKISDESFDLVMSIGVIHHLSDPKLAVTKLFSKVKKDGMLLIWVYGFEGNEILIRLLNILRLFTTSLPYKLVALIGKLFAFFYMEY
;
A
#
# COMPACT_ATOMS: atom_id res chain seq x y z
N MET A 1 -6.55 -7.31 7.22
CA MET A 1 -6.40 -5.84 7.13
C MET A 1 -4.91 -5.58 7.03
N TRP A 2 -4.44 -4.90 5.99
CA TRP A 2 -3.02 -4.59 5.83
C TRP A 2 -2.62 -3.60 6.92
N ASN A 3 -1.63 -3.95 7.75
CA ASN A 3 -1.36 -3.27 9.02
C ASN A 3 -0.47 -2.01 8.89
N TRP A 4 -0.48 -1.30 7.75
CA TRP A 4 0.21 -0.01 7.58
C TRP A 4 1.67 -0.01 8.08
N GLN A 5 2.45 -1.05 7.73
CA GLN A 5 3.78 -1.27 8.31
C GLN A 5 4.90 -0.55 7.54
N GLU A 6 4.61 0.04 6.39
CA GLU A 6 5.62 0.60 5.49
C GLU A 6 6.33 1.77 6.16
N HIS A 7 5.56 2.65 6.80
CA HIS A 7 6.06 3.77 7.60
C HIS A 7 6.94 3.29 8.77
N PHE A 8 6.54 2.20 9.43
CA PHE A 8 7.34 1.58 10.49
C PHE A 8 8.71 1.11 9.96
N TYR A 9 8.73 0.46 8.80
CA TYR A 9 9.98 0.00 8.20
C TYR A 9 10.86 1.16 7.73
N CYS A 10 10.29 2.22 7.14
CA CYS A 10 11.06 3.42 6.81
C CYS A 10 11.78 3.98 8.05
N ILE A 11 11.08 4.12 9.17
CA ILE A 11 11.68 4.58 10.43
C ILE A 11 12.77 3.61 10.91
N LYS A 12 12.45 2.31 10.94
CA LYS A 12 13.36 1.26 11.44
C LYS A 12 14.66 1.18 10.62
N TYR A 13 14.59 1.43 9.32
CA TYR A 13 15.75 1.40 8.41
C TYR A 13 16.44 2.76 8.26
N GLY A 14 16.15 3.72 9.14
CA GLY A 14 16.96 4.93 9.28
C GLY A 14 16.41 6.18 8.60
N ALA A 15 15.13 6.21 8.22
CA ALA A 15 14.51 7.45 7.77
C ALA A 15 14.58 8.52 8.88
N LYS A 16 15.14 9.68 8.54
CA LYS A 16 15.29 10.81 9.49
C LYS A 16 13.93 11.29 10.00
N ALA A 17 12.93 11.33 9.13
CA ALA A 17 11.55 11.64 9.45
C ALA A 17 10.62 10.90 8.50
N VAL A 18 9.44 10.49 8.97
CA VAL A 18 8.41 9.83 8.17
C VAL A 18 7.10 10.55 8.37
N TYR A 19 6.47 10.93 7.26
CA TYR A 19 5.16 11.56 7.23
C TYR A 19 4.17 10.59 6.61
N SER A 20 3.00 10.46 7.24
CA SER A 20 1.94 9.53 6.85
C SER A 20 0.61 10.23 6.90
N PHE A 21 -0.24 10.02 5.90
CA PHE A 21 -1.60 10.54 5.93
C PHE A 21 -2.61 9.55 5.38
N ASP A 22 -3.84 9.68 5.87
CA ASP A 22 -5.02 8.98 5.38
C ASP A 22 -6.25 9.91 5.47
N ILE A 23 -7.27 9.65 4.67
CA ILE A 23 -8.53 10.40 4.69
C ILE A 23 -9.41 9.99 5.88
N GLU A 24 -9.20 8.78 6.40
CA GLU A 24 -10.01 8.15 7.42
C GLU A 24 -9.35 8.31 8.81
N GLU A 25 -10.09 8.90 9.76
CA GLU A 25 -9.55 9.29 11.07
C GLU A 25 -9.19 8.08 11.93
N SER A 26 -9.94 6.98 11.85
CA SER A 26 -9.66 5.78 12.65
C SER A 26 -8.32 5.15 12.24
N THR A 27 -8.01 5.13 10.93
CA THR A 27 -6.74 4.70 10.35
C THR A 27 -5.59 5.58 10.82
N VAL A 28 -5.76 6.90 10.79
CA VAL A 28 -4.81 7.87 11.35
C VAL A 28 -4.53 7.58 12.83
N ASN A 29 -5.56 7.32 13.62
CA ASN A 29 -5.42 7.04 15.05
C ASN A 29 -4.71 5.71 15.33
N ILE A 30 -5.00 4.67 14.56
CA ILE A 30 -4.29 3.38 14.66
C ILE A 30 -2.81 3.56 14.33
N ALA A 31 -2.48 4.30 13.26
CA ALA A 31 -1.09 4.57 12.89
C ALA A 31 -0.34 5.40 13.94
N LYS A 32 -1.01 6.41 14.53
CA LYS A 32 -0.46 7.17 15.67
C LYS A 32 -0.16 6.27 16.87
N GLU A 33 -1.08 5.38 17.22
CA GLU A 33 -0.89 4.46 18.35
C GLU A 33 0.26 3.47 18.08
N ASN A 34 0.31 2.90 16.88
CA ASN A 34 1.36 1.97 16.45
C ASN A 34 2.76 2.61 16.45
N LEU A 35 2.83 3.92 16.14
CA LEU A 35 4.09 4.65 16.01
C LEU A 35 4.37 5.61 17.18
N LYS A 36 3.60 5.55 18.27
CA LYS A 36 3.69 6.50 19.40
C LYS A 36 5.07 6.64 20.05
N ASN A 37 5.90 5.60 19.94
CA ASN A 37 7.25 5.58 20.49
C ASN A 37 8.30 6.20 19.55
N PHE A 38 7.94 6.52 18.31
CA PHE A 38 8.84 7.11 17.31
C PHE A 38 8.60 8.61 17.20
N LYS A 39 9.52 9.41 17.76
CA LYS A 39 9.42 10.88 17.76
C LYS A 39 9.54 11.53 16.38
N ASN A 40 10.02 10.77 15.39
CA ASN A 40 10.21 11.21 14.01
C ASN A 40 9.10 10.71 13.07
N ALA A 41 7.97 10.24 13.61
CA ALA A 41 6.79 9.85 12.87
C ALA A 41 5.72 10.95 12.97
N TYR A 42 5.25 11.45 11.82
CA TYR A 42 4.26 12.51 11.71
C TYR A 42 3.03 11.99 10.97
N ILE A 43 1.99 11.64 11.72
CA ILE A 43 0.77 11.04 11.18
C ILE A 43 -0.39 12.03 11.30
N PHE A 44 -1.09 12.28 10.20
CA PHE A 44 -2.18 13.26 10.17
C PHE A 44 -3.25 12.89 9.15
N LYS A 45 -4.46 13.39 9.36
CA LYS A 45 -5.53 13.29 8.38
C LYS A 45 -5.31 14.27 7.23
N ASP A 46 -5.38 13.76 6.00
CA ASP A 46 -5.33 14.52 4.74
C ASP A 46 -5.80 13.65 3.57
N SER A 47 -5.98 14.26 2.40
CA SER A 47 -6.25 13.57 1.14
C SER A 47 -5.06 13.64 0.21
N ILE A 48 -4.92 12.60 -0.62
CA ILE A 48 -3.94 12.56 -1.70
C ILE A 48 -4.12 13.69 -2.73
N PHE A 49 -5.31 14.31 -2.78
CA PHE A 49 -5.59 15.43 -3.70
C PHE A 49 -5.22 16.81 -3.14
N THR A 50 -5.04 16.93 -1.82
CA THR A 50 -4.83 18.20 -1.11
C THR A 50 -3.39 18.32 -0.61
N GLN A 51 -3.00 17.47 0.35
CA GLN A 51 -1.66 17.40 0.94
C GLN A 51 -1.17 18.75 1.52
N GLU A 52 -2.06 19.48 2.18
CA GLU A 52 -1.84 20.88 2.60
C GLU A 52 -0.73 21.03 3.64
N LYS A 53 -0.48 19.98 4.43
CA LYS A 53 0.52 19.99 5.51
C LYS A 53 1.93 19.64 5.04
N ILE A 54 2.10 19.41 3.74
CA ILE A 54 3.37 19.01 3.13
C ILE A 54 3.76 20.03 2.06
N SER A 55 4.95 20.62 2.20
CA SER A 55 5.54 21.46 1.16
C SER A 55 6.02 20.62 -0.03
N ASP A 56 5.97 21.22 -1.23
CA ASP A 56 6.55 20.60 -2.42
C ASP A 56 8.07 20.38 -2.26
N GLU A 57 8.62 19.42 -3.00
CA GLU A 57 10.05 19.07 -3.01
C GLU A 57 10.65 18.84 -1.61
N SER A 58 9.91 18.19 -0.71
CA SER A 58 10.29 18.03 0.69
C SER A 58 10.81 16.62 1.05
N PHE A 59 10.55 15.62 0.22
CA PHE A 59 10.89 14.22 0.51
C PHE A 59 11.87 13.61 -0.48
N ASP A 60 12.83 12.84 0.07
CA ASP A 60 13.75 12.01 -0.71
C ASP A 60 13.05 10.75 -1.26
N LEU A 61 11.95 10.32 -0.62
CA LEU A 61 11.12 9.20 -1.04
C LEU A 61 9.64 9.48 -0.70
N VAL A 62 8.78 9.40 -1.70
CA VAL A 62 7.32 9.41 -1.55
C VAL A 62 6.79 8.05 -2.00
N MET A 63 5.86 7.46 -1.26
CA MET A 63 5.33 6.13 -1.58
C MET A 63 3.81 6.10 -1.59
N SER A 64 3.24 5.29 -2.49
CA SER A 64 1.83 4.90 -2.46
C SER A 64 1.68 3.45 -2.86
N ILE A 65 1.12 2.63 -1.96
CA ILE A 65 1.01 1.19 -2.12
C ILE A 65 -0.46 0.80 -2.03
N GLY A 66 -1.02 0.27 -3.11
CA GLY A 66 -2.38 -0.25 -3.13
C GLY A 66 -3.50 0.81 -3.14
N VAL A 67 -3.19 2.09 -3.38
CA VAL A 67 -4.18 3.19 -3.31
C VAL A 67 -4.59 3.73 -4.68
N ILE A 68 -3.62 4.13 -5.50
CA ILE A 68 -3.85 5.01 -6.67
C ILE A 68 -4.89 4.49 -7.66
N HIS A 69 -4.91 3.17 -7.91
CA HIS A 69 -5.77 2.55 -8.91
C HIS A 69 -7.26 2.46 -8.51
N HIS A 70 -7.60 2.84 -7.28
CA HIS A 70 -8.99 2.95 -6.82
C HIS A 70 -9.53 4.39 -6.84
N LEU A 71 -8.68 5.38 -7.17
CA LEU A 71 -9.04 6.79 -7.09
C LEU A 71 -9.81 7.26 -8.33
N SER A 72 -10.62 8.30 -8.14
CA SER A 72 -11.38 8.95 -9.21
C SER A 72 -10.49 9.59 -10.28
N ASP A 73 -9.34 10.14 -9.88
CA ASP A 73 -8.34 10.71 -10.78
C ASP A 73 -6.92 10.25 -10.40
N PRO A 74 -6.49 9.09 -10.90
CA PRO A 74 -5.15 8.56 -10.64
C PRO A 74 -4.03 9.49 -11.14
N LYS A 75 -4.24 10.22 -12.24
CA LYS A 75 -3.22 11.10 -12.82
C LYS A 75 -2.98 12.30 -11.93
N LEU A 76 -4.04 12.91 -11.42
CA LEU A 76 -3.94 14.00 -10.45
C LEU A 76 -3.25 13.53 -9.17
N ALA A 77 -3.61 12.34 -8.67
CA ALA A 77 -3.00 11.77 -7.47
C ALA A 77 -1.48 11.56 -7.64
N VAL A 78 -1.05 10.98 -8.77
CA VAL A 78 0.38 10.80 -9.09
C VAL A 78 1.08 12.15 -9.19
N THR A 79 0.47 13.14 -9.85
CA THR A 79 1.05 14.49 -10.01
C THR A 79 1.24 15.17 -8.65
N LYS A 80 0.24 15.09 -7.77
CA LYS A 80 0.28 15.63 -6.42
C LYS A 80 1.36 14.97 -5.57
N LEU A 81 1.46 13.64 -5.60
CA LEU A 81 2.53 12.93 -4.89
C LEU A 81 3.92 13.28 -5.46
N PHE A 82 4.05 13.36 -6.79
CA PHE A 82 5.31 13.69 -7.43
C PHE A 82 5.78 15.10 -7.08
N SER A 83 4.87 16.08 -6.89
CA SER A 83 5.26 17.43 -6.48
C SER A 83 5.93 17.47 -5.10
N LYS A 84 5.75 16.44 -4.27
CA LYS A 84 6.39 16.35 -2.94
C LYS A 84 7.78 15.75 -2.97
N VAL A 85 8.18 15.19 -4.12
CA VAL A 85 9.49 14.55 -4.32
C VAL A 85 10.53 15.62 -4.63
N LYS A 86 11.68 15.57 -3.95
CA LYS A 86 12.84 16.41 -4.29
C LYS A 86 13.36 16.11 -5.68
N LYS A 87 14.16 17.03 -6.24
CA LYS A 87 14.80 16.89 -7.56
C LYS A 87 15.55 15.56 -7.78
N ASP A 88 16.17 15.00 -6.75
CA ASP A 88 16.88 13.71 -6.79
C ASP A 88 16.20 12.62 -5.95
N GLY A 89 14.94 12.84 -5.58
CA GLY A 89 14.13 11.90 -4.82
C GLY A 89 13.41 10.88 -5.71
N MET A 90 12.69 9.97 -5.07
CA MET A 90 11.95 8.91 -5.75
C MET A 90 10.46 8.93 -5.41
N LEU A 91 9.63 8.63 -6.41
CA LEU A 91 8.24 8.25 -6.22
C LEU A 91 8.09 6.74 -6.43
N LEU A 92 7.75 6.02 -5.37
CA LEU A 92 7.44 4.59 -5.43
C LEU A 92 5.93 4.39 -5.48
N ILE A 93 5.44 3.80 -6.54
CA ILE A 93 4.03 3.43 -6.70
C ILE A 93 3.92 1.93 -6.87
N TRP A 94 3.08 1.31 -6.06
CA TRP A 94 2.69 -0.08 -6.23
C TRP A 94 1.18 -0.18 -6.38
N VAL A 95 0.73 -0.75 -7.49
CA VAL A 95 -0.68 -0.97 -7.82
C VAL A 95 -0.87 -2.40 -8.28
N TYR A 96 -2.08 -2.95 -8.11
CA TYR A 96 -2.39 -4.28 -8.64
C TYR A 96 -2.50 -4.20 -10.18
N GLY A 97 -1.66 -4.97 -10.88
CA GLY A 97 -1.70 -5.07 -12.33
C GLY A 97 -2.70 -6.13 -12.78
N PHE A 98 -3.68 -5.74 -13.59
CA PHE A 98 -4.54 -6.68 -14.30
C PHE A 98 -3.83 -7.20 -15.56
N GLU A 99 -3.17 -6.29 -16.27
CA GLU A 99 -2.44 -6.53 -17.50
C GLU A 99 -1.29 -7.52 -17.27
N GLY A 100 -1.23 -8.59 -18.07
CA GLY A 100 -0.26 -9.68 -17.93
C GLY A 100 -0.62 -10.73 -16.88
N ASN A 101 -1.65 -10.49 -16.07
CA ASN A 101 -2.22 -11.46 -15.13
C ASN A 101 -3.60 -11.96 -15.58
N GLU A 102 -4.08 -11.64 -16.78
CA GLU A 102 -5.48 -11.89 -17.13
C GLU A 102 -5.82 -13.38 -17.13
N ILE A 103 -4.92 -14.22 -17.63
CA ILE A 103 -5.08 -15.68 -17.64
C ILE A 103 -5.13 -16.22 -16.21
N LEU A 104 -4.20 -15.78 -15.35
CA LEU A 104 -4.17 -16.16 -13.94
C LEU A 104 -5.45 -15.74 -13.24
N ILE A 105 -5.89 -14.49 -13.43
CA ILE A 105 -7.12 -13.95 -12.84
C ILE A 105 -8.35 -14.73 -13.33
N ARG A 106 -8.42 -15.08 -14.62
CA ARG A 106 -9.52 -15.90 -15.17
C ARG A 106 -9.54 -17.30 -14.55
N LEU A 107 -8.39 -17.96 -14.46
CA LEU A 107 -8.28 -19.29 -13.82
C LEU A 107 -8.68 -19.23 -12.34
N LEU A 108 -8.18 -18.24 -11.61
CA LEU A 108 -8.54 -18.02 -10.21
C LEU A 108 -10.05 -17.78 -10.04
N ASN A 109 -10.68 -17.02 -10.95
CA ASN A 109 -12.13 -16.79 -10.90
C ASN A 109 -12.93 -18.07 -11.16
N ILE A 110 -12.50 -18.94 -12.07
CA ILE A 110 -13.13 -20.25 -12.30
C ILE A 110 -12.99 -21.12 -11.05
N LEU A 111 -11.78 -21.22 -10.49
CA LEU A 111 -11.54 -21.97 -9.25
C LEU A 111 -12.40 -21.43 -8.11
N ARG A 112 -12.56 -20.11 -8.02
CA ARG A 112 -13.34 -19.43 -7.00
C ARG A 112 -14.80 -19.87 -6.98
N LEU A 113 -15.41 -20.17 -8.13
CA LEU A 113 -16.79 -20.70 -8.20
C LEU A 113 -16.96 -22.00 -7.42
N PHE A 114 -15.92 -22.83 -7.37
CA PHE A 114 -15.94 -24.10 -6.65
C PHE A 114 -15.43 -23.94 -5.22
N THR A 115 -14.37 -23.14 -5.01
CA THR A 115 -13.74 -23.04 -3.69
C THR A 115 -14.53 -22.22 -2.69
N THR A 116 -15.42 -21.31 -3.12
CA THR A 116 -16.24 -20.50 -2.19
C THR A 116 -17.26 -21.31 -1.40
N SER A 117 -17.63 -22.50 -1.90
CA SER A 117 -18.57 -23.40 -1.23
C SER A 117 -17.87 -24.48 -0.41
N LEU A 118 -16.53 -24.52 -0.40
CA LEU A 118 -15.75 -25.52 0.33
C LEU A 118 -15.44 -25.08 1.77
N PRO A 119 -15.30 -26.02 2.72
CA PRO A 119 -14.82 -25.71 4.05
C PRO A 119 -13.41 -25.09 4.02
N TYR A 120 -13.18 -24.08 4.85
CA TYR A 120 -11.92 -23.33 4.91
C TYR A 120 -10.66 -24.21 4.99
N LYS A 121 -10.71 -25.29 5.78
CA LYS A 121 -9.58 -26.22 5.94
C LYS A 121 -9.13 -26.85 4.62
N LEU A 122 -10.09 -27.17 3.74
CA LEU A 122 -9.80 -27.78 2.45
C LEU A 122 -9.20 -26.75 1.47
N VAL A 123 -9.76 -25.55 1.44
CA VAL A 123 -9.21 -24.43 0.65
C VAL A 123 -7.78 -24.10 1.10
N ALA A 124 -7.52 -24.11 2.41
CA ALA A 124 -6.19 -23.86 2.96
C ALA A 124 -5.18 -24.97 2.60
N LEU A 125 -5.61 -26.24 2.59
CA LEU A 125 -4.75 -27.35 2.16
C LEU A 125 -4.39 -27.24 0.67
N ILE A 126 -5.39 -26.99 -0.17
CA ILE A 126 -5.20 -26.81 -1.61
C ILE A 126 -4.27 -25.62 -1.87
N GLY A 127 -4.49 -24.49 -1.20
CA GLY A 127 -3.64 -23.31 -1.31
C GLY A 127 -2.18 -23.59 -0.92
N LYS A 128 -1.93 -24.37 0.13
CA LYS A 128 -0.57 -24.77 0.52
C LYS A 128 0.11 -25.65 -0.52
N LEU A 129 -0.62 -26.58 -1.13
CA LEU A 129 -0.10 -27.42 -2.22
C LEU A 129 0.27 -26.57 -3.44
N PHE A 130 -0.61 -25.67 -3.88
CA PHE A 130 -0.29 -24.74 -4.97
C PHE A 130 0.92 -23.86 -4.66
N ALA A 131 1.01 -23.31 -3.44
CA ALA A 131 2.12 -22.46 -3.05
C ALA A 131 3.45 -23.22 -3.05
N PHE A 132 3.45 -24.49 -2.62
CA PHE A 132 4.63 -25.35 -2.68
C PHE A 132 5.14 -25.51 -4.12
N PHE A 133 4.26 -25.84 -5.07
CA PHE A 133 4.66 -25.99 -6.48
C PHE A 133 5.03 -24.67 -7.17
N TYR A 134 4.48 -23.54 -6.76
CA TYR A 134 4.74 -22.24 -7.37
C TYR A 134 6.03 -21.58 -6.86
N MET A 135 6.45 -21.86 -5.62
CA MET A 135 7.66 -21.28 -5.02
C MET A 135 8.94 -22.10 -5.27
N GLU A 136 8.85 -23.26 -5.92
CA GLU A 136 10.01 -24.08 -6.33
C GLU A 136 10.51 -23.76 -7.77
N TYR A 137 9.98 -22.71 -8.41
CA TYR A 137 10.47 -22.14 -9.66
C TYR A 137 10.93 -20.69 -9.46
#